data_AF-A0A9N9BEG4-F1
#
_entry.id   AF-A0A9N9BEG4-F1
#
_cell.length_a   1.000
_cell.length_b   1.000
_cell.length_c   1.000
_cell.angle_alpha   90.00
_cell.angle_beta   90.00
_cell.angle_gamma   90.00
#
_symmetry.space_group_name_H-M   'P 1'
#
loop_
_entity.id
_entity.type
_entity.pdbx_description
1 polymer ?
#
loop_
_entity_poly.entity_id
_entity_poly.type
_entity_poly.pdbx_seq_one_letter_code
_entity_poly.pdbx_strand_id
1 'polypeptide(L)'
;MNSFSRHLKKYYFNRCSRKRLANLFTSNGIFKKENNGVREFVLKLTNEKNALMNENTELFKLWRIRDARAALEFIRSHVTSQEKKHGEPLWNEPIDKMLKKISGQEKFKRSLEETCELNKVSINAIQKCICGLYHTASKPLHGYDGNNIIISAKDWVENEIIALGLLFKYYSIPFVYKDKMGDSKNFPYKIVVK
;
A
#
# COMPACT_ATOMS: atom_id res chain seq x y z
N MET A 1 13.09 44.63 2.16
CA MET A 1 12.18 43.55 2.65
C MET A 1 12.05 42.52 1.54
N ASN A 2 12.99 41.59 1.45
CA ASN A 2 12.91 40.19 1.95
C ASN A 2 11.71 39.44 1.37
N SER A 3 11.88 38.63 0.32
CA SER A 3 12.56 37.32 0.29
C SER A 3 11.58 36.19 0.55
N PHE A 4 10.90 35.70 -0.50
CA PHE A 4 10.43 34.31 -0.59
C PHE A 4 10.16 33.90 -2.05
N SER A 5 11.02 34.30 -2.98
CA SER A 5 10.95 33.85 -4.38
C SER A 5 12.34 33.61 -4.99
N ARG A 6 13.19 32.91 -4.23
CA ARG A 6 14.55 32.52 -4.68
C ARG A 6 14.90 31.05 -4.48
N HIS A 7 13.97 30.20 -4.03
CA HIS A 7 14.30 28.79 -3.75
C HIS A 7 13.84 27.76 -4.80
N LEU A 8 13.25 28.18 -5.93
CA LEU A 8 12.75 27.24 -6.96
C LEU A 8 13.36 27.43 -8.36
N LYS A 9 14.40 28.25 -8.51
CA LYS A 9 15.14 28.43 -9.79
C LYS A 9 16.54 27.80 -9.80
N LYS A 10 16.75 26.71 -9.05
CA LYS A 10 18.03 25.95 -9.06
C LYS A 10 17.95 24.57 -9.72
N TYR A 11 16.81 24.19 -10.30
CA TYR A 11 16.62 22.87 -10.93
C TYR A 11 16.66 22.84 -12.46
N TYR A 12 16.89 23.97 -13.11
CA TYR A 12 17.14 24.03 -14.56
C TYR A 12 18.34 24.92 -14.82
N PHE A 13 19.54 24.34 -14.75
CA PHE A 13 20.74 24.68 -15.54
C PHE A 13 21.96 23.99 -14.90
N ASN A 14 22.31 22.78 -15.38
CA ASN A 14 23.73 22.44 -15.52
C ASN A 14 23.93 21.33 -16.57
N ARG A 15 23.74 21.71 -17.83
CA ARG A 15 24.04 20.89 -19.01
C ARG A 15 25.52 20.99 -19.44
N CYS A 16 26.43 21.33 -18.51
CA CYS A 16 27.83 21.65 -18.81
C CYS A 16 28.87 20.88 -17.97
N SER A 17 28.58 19.65 -17.56
CA SER A 17 29.57 18.80 -16.86
C SER A 17 29.71 17.39 -17.43
N ARG A 18 28.84 16.97 -18.37
CA ARG A 18 28.92 15.64 -19.00
C ARG A 18 29.95 15.52 -20.13
N LYS A 19 30.48 16.64 -20.66
CA LYS A 19 31.50 16.61 -21.73
C LYS A 19 32.95 16.53 -21.25
N ARG A 20 33.23 16.69 -19.95
CA ARG A 20 34.59 16.52 -19.39
C ARG A 20 34.90 15.10 -18.91
N LEU A 21 33.90 14.25 -18.70
CA LEU A 21 34.11 12.84 -18.31
C LEU A 21 34.20 11.89 -19.52
N ALA A 22 33.84 12.33 -20.71
CA ALA A 22 33.93 11.51 -21.92
C ALA A 22 35.33 11.51 -22.59
N ASN A 23 36.19 12.48 -22.25
CA ASN A 23 37.52 12.63 -22.87
C ASN A 23 38.68 12.03 -22.06
N LEU A 24 38.40 11.25 -21.01
CA LEU A 24 39.42 10.51 -20.24
C LEU A 24 39.49 9.02 -20.60
N PHE A 25 38.66 8.54 -21.53
CA PHE A 25 38.61 7.14 -21.95
C PHE A 25 39.15 6.93 -23.37
N THR A 26 40.29 7.55 -23.69
CA THR A 26 41.11 7.16 -24.84
C THR A 26 42.58 7.23 -24.47
N SER A 27 43.03 6.31 -23.63
CA SER A 27 44.32 5.62 -23.83
C SER A 27 44.41 4.37 -22.96
N ASN A 28 44.86 3.29 -23.58
CA ASN A 28 45.63 2.20 -22.98
C ASN A 28 44.92 1.22 -22.01
N GLY A 29 44.31 0.18 -22.59
CA GLY A 29 44.87 -1.17 -22.58
C GLY A 29 45.05 -1.98 -21.28
N ILE A 30 44.95 -1.40 -20.07
CA ILE A 30 45.30 -2.10 -18.81
C ILE A 30 44.31 -1.73 -17.68
N PHE A 31 42.99 -1.85 -17.88
CA PHE A 31 42.01 -1.56 -16.81
C PHE A 31 40.70 -2.37 -16.92
N LYS A 32 40.75 -3.59 -17.46
CA LYS A 32 39.54 -4.43 -17.63
C LYS A 32 39.16 -5.29 -16.43
N LYS A 33 40.08 -5.54 -15.47
CA LYS A 33 39.80 -6.45 -14.33
C LYS A 33 39.31 -5.74 -13.05
N GLU A 34 39.77 -4.51 -12.78
CA GLU A 34 39.38 -3.76 -11.57
C GLU A 34 38.01 -3.05 -11.67
N ASN A 35 37.51 -2.82 -12.89
CA ASN A 35 36.25 -2.10 -13.10
C ASN A 35 34.99 -2.94 -12.86
N ASN A 36 35.08 -4.27 -12.81
CA ASN A 36 33.92 -5.12 -12.55
C ASN A 36 33.50 -5.07 -11.07
N GLY A 37 34.46 -5.13 -10.14
CA GLY A 37 34.16 -5.05 -8.70
C GLY A 37 33.57 -3.70 -8.29
N VAL A 38 34.09 -2.61 -8.86
CA VAL A 38 33.55 -1.26 -8.62
C VAL A 38 32.14 -1.11 -9.21
N ARG A 39 31.90 -1.67 -10.41
CA ARG A 39 30.55 -1.67 -11.01
C ARG A 39 29.55 -2.49 -10.20
N GLU A 40 29.91 -3.69 -9.76
CA GLU A 40 29.04 -4.53 -8.92
C GLU A 40 28.71 -3.85 -7.60
N PHE A 41 29.69 -3.21 -6.96
CA PHE A 41 29.49 -2.46 -5.72
C PHE A 41 28.54 -1.26 -5.91
N VAL A 42 28.70 -0.49 -6.98
CA VAL A 42 27.80 0.64 -7.31
C VAL A 42 26.38 0.14 -7.63
N LEU A 43 26.24 -0.98 -8.33
CA LEU A 43 24.95 -1.62 -8.59
C LEU A 43 24.25 -2.06 -7.31
N LYS A 44 25.00 -2.70 -6.39
CA LYS A 44 24.47 -3.13 -5.09
C LYS A 44 23.97 -1.94 -4.26
N LEU A 45 24.78 -0.88 -4.13
CA LEU A 45 24.39 0.34 -3.43
C LEU A 45 23.18 1.05 -4.06
N THR A 46 23.08 1.03 -5.40
CA THR A 46 21.94 1.62 -6.11
C THR A 46 20.67 0.82 -5.86
N ASN A 47 20.76 -0.51 -5.86
CA ASN A 47 19.64 -1.40 -5.56
C ASN A 47 19.18 -1.26 -4.10
N GLU A 48 20.12 -1.21 -3.15
CA GLU A 48 19.82 -0.98 -1.73
C GLU A 48 19.18 0.40 -1.50
N LYS A 49 19.70 1.45 -2.13
CA LYS A 49 19.10 2.79 -2.08
C LYS A 49 17.69 2.82 -2.66
N ASN A 50 17.46 2.14 -3.77
CA ASN A 50 16.13 2.03 -4.38
C ASN A 50 15.16 1.21 -3.52
N ALA A 51 15.64 0.14 -2.87
CA ALA A 51 14.85 -0.64 -1.92
C ALA A 51 14.43 0.21 -0.71
N LEU A 52 15.38 0.94 -0.11
CA LEU A 52 15.11 1.86 1.00
C LEU A 52 14.18 3.02 0.60
N MET A 53 14.29 3.54 -0.62
CA MET A 53 13.34 4.54 -1.13
C MET A 53 11.94 3.96 -1.35
N ASN A 54 11.83 2.72 -1.82
CA ASN A 54 10.54 2.03 -1.96
C ASN A 54 9.90 1.76 -0.59
N GLU A 55 10.67 1.25 0.38
CA GLU A 55 10.19 1.02 1.76
C GLU A 55 9.70 2.32 2.41
N ASN A 56 10.47 3.40 2.29
CA ASN A 56 10.04 4.71 2.78
C ASN A 56 8.77 5.21 2.07
N THR A 57 8.62 4.96 0.77
CA THR A 57 7.42 5.35 0.03
C THR A 57 6.18 4.57 0.49
N GLU A 58 6.31 3.28 0.81
CA GLU A 58 5.24 2.47 1.39
C GLU A 58 4.89 2.93 2.81
N LEU A 59 5.89 3.28 3.63
CA LEU A 59 5.66 3.89 4.94
C LEU A 59 4.93 5.25 4.83
N PHE A 60 5.29 6.10 3.88
CA PHE A 60 4.58 7.36 3.63
C PHE A 60 3.14 7.15 3.15
N LYS A 61 2.86 6.07 2.41
CA LYS A 61 1.49 5.70 2.03
C LYS A 61 0.70 5.25 3.26
N LEU A 62 1.27 4.40 4.10
CA LEU A 62 0.65 3.94 5.36
C LEU A 62 0.35 5.11 6.30
N TRP A 63 1.24 6.09 6.41
CA TRP A 63 1.03 7.31 7.21
C TRP A 63 -0.13 8.19 6.73
N ARG A 64 -0.56 8.03 5.47
CA ARG A 64 -1.72 8.76 4.93
C ARG A 64 -3.02 7.99 5.06
N ILE A 65 -2.99 6.75 5.53
CA ILE A 65 -4.20 5.97 5.76
C ILE A 65 -4.85 6.45 7.04
N ARG A 66 -5.83 7.34 6.88
CA ARG A 66 -6.56 7.96 7.99
C ARG A 66 -7.89 7.30 8.29
N ASP A 67 -8.42 6.52 7.37
CA ASP A 67 -9.71 5.87 7.54
C ASP A 67 -9.77 4.59 6.70
N ALA A 68 -10.87 3.85 6.87
CA ALA A 68 -11.10 2.62 6.12
C ALA A 68 -11.12 2.88 4.61
N ARG A 69 -11.56 4.05 4.15
CA ARG A 69 -11.59 4.39 2.73
C ARG A 69 -10.19 4.50 2.15
N ALA A 70 -9.32 5.27 2.79
CA ALA A 70 -7.92 5.41 2.40
C ALA A 70 -7.19 4.06 2.42
N ALA A 71 -7.55 3.17 3.36
CA ALA A 71 -7.01 1.82 3.43
C ALA A 71 -7.42 0.97 2.23
N LEU A 72 -8.69 1.04 1.82
CA LEU A 72 -9.19 0.36 0.61
C LEU A 72 -8.55 0.94 -0.66
N GLU A 73 -8.31 2.25 -0.71
CA GLU A 73 -7.57 2.88 -1.81
C GLU A 73 -6.10 2.43 -1.86
N PHE A 74 -5.46 2.26 -0.70
CA PHE A 74 -4.12 1.68 -0.60
C PHE A 74 -4.09 0.24 -1.13
N ILE A 75 -5.03 -0.61 -0.70
CA ILE A 75 -5.16 -1.99 -1.18
C ILE A 75 -5.31 -2.01 -2.70
N ARG A 76 -6.16 -1.14 -3.26
CA ARG A 76 -6.29 -0.99 -4.71
C ARG A 76 -4.96 -0.71 -5.37
N SER A 77 -4.24 0.30 -4.87
CA SER A 77 -2.94 0.68 -5.42
C SER A 77 -1.94 -0.48 -5.36
N HIS A 78 -1.93 -1.24 -4.27
CA HIS A 78 -1.07 -2.39 -4.09
C HIS A 78 -1.38 -3.49 -5.11
N VAL A 79 -2.65 -3.90 -5.25
CA VAL A 79 -3.06 -4.92 -6.23
C VAL A 79 -2.77 -4.49 -7.67
N THR A 80 -3.14 -3.27 -8.05
CA THR A 80 -2.88 -2.75 -9.40
C THR A 80 -1.37 -2.66 -9.70
N SER A 81 -0.53 -2.39 -8.69
CA SER A 81 0.92 -2.35 -8.88
C SER A 81 1.53 -3.73 -9.17
N GLN A 82 0.96 -4.79 -8.61
CA GLN A 82 1.38 -6.16 -8.88
C GLN A 82 0.93 -6.65 -10.27
N GLU A 83 -0.23 -6.19 -10.75
CA GLU A 83 -0.78 -6.55 -12.06
C GLU A 83 -0.08 -5.85 -13.24
N LYS A 84 0.58 -4.71 -13.02
CA LYS A 84 1.30 -3.91 -14.05
C LYS A 84 2.48 -4.61 -14.74
N LYS A 85 2.77 -5.87 -14.42
CA LYS A 85 3.72 -6.68 -15.20
C LYS A 85 3.20 -7.02 -16.61
N HIS A 86 1.93 -6.80 -16.94
CA HIS A 86 1.35 -7.24 -18.23
C HIS A 86 0.49 -6.24 -19.04
N GLY A 87 0.35 -4.97 -18.68
CA GLY A 87 -0.41 -4.01 -19.51
C GLY A 87 -1.10 -2.92 -18.71
N GLU A 88 -1.82 -2.04 -19.42
CA GLU A 88 -2.27 -0.70 -19.02
C GLU A 88 -2.86 -0.52 -17.60
N PRO A 89 -2.72 0.68 -17.00
CA PRO A 89 -3.15 0.93 -15.64
C PRO A 89 -4.69 0.89 -15.45
N LEU A 90 -5.17 0.01 -14.57
CA LEU A 90 -6.59 -0.13 -14.15
C LEU A 90 -7.12 1.02 -13.25
N TRP A 91 -6.64 2.26 -13.41
CA TRP A 91 -7.06 3.39 -12.55
C TRP A 91 -8.55 3.75 -12.69
N ASN A 92 -9.19 3.33 -13.78
CA ASN A 92 -10.60 3.62 -14.07
C ASN A 92 -11.57 2.58 -13.49
N GLU A 93 -11.09 1.49 -12.89
CA GLU A 93 -11.98 0.47 -12.35
C GLU A 93 -12.52 0.90 -10.95
N PRO A 94 -13.84 0.81 -10.71
CA PRO A 94 -14.42 1.02 -9.40
C PRO A 94 -13.80 0.10 -8.34
N ILE A 95 -13.56 0.61 -7.13
CA ILE A 95 -12.95 -0.16 -6.03
C ILE A 95 -13.77 -1.42 -5.72
N ASP A 96 -15.09 -1.37 -5.80
CA ASP A 96 -15.96 -2.51 -5.57
C ASP A 96 -15.67 -3.69 -6.52
N LYS A 97 -15.36 -3.40 -7.79
CA LYS A 97 -14.97 -4.44 -8.75
C LYS A 97 -13.61 -5.03 -8.41
N MET A 98 -12.68 -4.20 -7.95
CA MET A 98 -11.35 -4.64 -7.51
C MET A 98 -11.44 -5.50 -6.23
N LEU A 99 -12.24 -5.09 -5.25
CA LEU A 99 -12.50 -5.88 -4.04
C LEU A 99 -13.17 -7.22 -4.37
N LYS A 100 -14.07 -7.24 -5.37
CA LYS A 100 -14.64 -8.49 -5.90
C LYS A 100 -13.59 -9.38 -6.58
N LYS A 101 -12.60 -8.80 -7.28
CA LYS A 101 -11.49 -9.58 -7.84
C LYS A 101 -10.63 -10.18 -6.74
N ILE A 102 -10.28 -9.41 -5.70
CA ILE A 102 -9.53 -9.91 -4.53
C ILE A 102 -10.27 -11.09 -3.89
N SER A 103 -11.59 -10.97 -3.67
CA SER A 103 -12.37 -12.04 -3.03
C SER A 103 -12.43 -13.34 -3.84
N GLY A 104 -12.13 -13.28 -5.15
CA GLY A 104 -11.98 -14.44 -6.03
C GLY A 104 -10.56 -15.00 -6.13
N GLN A 105 -9.54 -14.33 -5.60
CA GLN A 105 -8.16 -14.82 -5.63
C GLN A 105 -8.00 -16.02 -4.69
N GLU A 106 -7.41 -17.11 -5.18
CA GLU A 106 -7.30 -18.37 -4.44
C GLU A 106 -6.71 -18.23 -3.03
N LYS A 107 -5.64 -17.43 -2.86
CA LYS A 107 -5.00 -17.21 -1.55
C LYS A 107 -5.91 -16.48 -0.57
N PHE A 108 -6.53 -15.40 -1.03
CA PHE A 108 -7.46 -14.63 -0.21
C PHE A 108 -8.73 -15.43 0.10
N LYS A 109 -9.24 -16.18 -0.88
CA LYS A 109 -10.42 -17.03 -0.75
C LYS A 109 -10.26 -18.08 0.36
N ARG A 110 -9.10 -18.73 0.46
CA ARG A 110 -8.80 -19.68 1.56
C ARG A 110 -8.82 -19.00 2.93
N SER A 111 -8.21 -17.82 3.03
CA SER A 111 -8.22 -17.01 4.26
C SER A 111 -9.65 -16.60 4.65
N LEU A 112 -10.48 -16.28 3.65
CA LEU A 112 -11.88 -15.93 3.81
C LEU A 112 -12.73 -17.12 4.28
N GLU A 113 -12.60 -18.29 3.64
CA GLU A 113 -13.34 -19.51 4.00
C GLU A 113 -13.10 -19.91 5.46
N GLU A 114 -11.84 -19.99 5.87
CA GLU A 114 -11.47 -20.39 7.22
C GLU A 114 -11.86 -19.34 8.28
N THR A 115 -11.71 -18.06 7.96
CA THR A 115 -12.22 -16.97 8.81
C THR A 115 -13.73 -17.08 8.97
N CYS A 116 -14.48 -17.38 7.90
CA CYS A 116 -15.93 -17.54 7.98
C CYS A 116 -16.32 -18.75 8.84
N GLU A 117 -15.63 -19.87 8.68
CA GLU A 117 -15.84 -21.10 9.46
C GLU A 117 -15.64 -20.86 10.97
N LEU A 118 -14.52 -20.23 11.34
CA LEU A 118 -14.19 -19.97 12.75
C LEU A 118 -15.15 -19.01 13.45
N ASN A 119 -15.74 -18.06 12.70
CA ASN A 119 -16.70 -17.10 13.25
C ASN A 119 -18.16 -17.53 13.01
N LYS A 120 -18.41 -18.71 12.41
CA LYS A 120 -19.74 -19.25 12.10
C LYS A 120 -20.61 -18.29 11.27
N VAL A 121 -19.99 -17.61 10.29
CA VAL A 121 -20.67 -16.67 9.39
C VAL A 121 -20.71 -17.20 7.95
N SER A 122 -21.70 -16.77 7.17
CA SER A 122 -21.81 -17.19 5.77
C SER A 122 -20.77 -16.49 4.89
N ILE A 123 -20.00 -17.27 4.12
CA ILE A 123 -19.03 -16.72 3.16
C ILE A 123 -19.69 -15.78 2.14
N ASN A 124 -20.88 -16.13 1.66
CA ASN A 124 -21.61 -15.32 0.70
C ASN A 124 -22.01 -13.96 1.29
N ALA A 125 -22.31 -13.91 2.59
CA ALA A 125 -22.63 -12.66 3.27
C ALA A 125 -21.39 -11.76 3.38
N ILE A 126 -20.24 -12.33 3.77
CA ILE A 126 -18.98 -11.58 3.84
C ILE A 126 -18.53 -11.10 2.45
N GLN A 127 -18.62 -11.93 1.40
CA GLN A 127 -18.28 -11.53 0.03
C GLN A 127 -19.15 -10.39 -0.49
N LYS A 128 -20.46 -10.41 -0.19
CA LYS A 128 -21.37 -9.30 -0.50
C LYS A 128 -20.94 -8.03 0.23
N CYS A 129 -20.60 -8.13 1.52
CA CYS A 129 -20.09 -7.00 2.29
C CYS A 129 -18.79 -6.45 1.70
N ILE A 130 -17.82 -7.29 1.35
CA ILE A 130 -16.55 -6.88 0.71
C ILE A 130 -16.81 -5.99 -0.52
N CYS A 131 -17.79 -6.35 -1.36
CA CYS A 131 -18.13 -5.58 -2.55
C CYS A 131 -18.83 -4.24 -2.24
N GLY A 132 -19.38 -4.05 -1.04
CA GLY A 132 -20.04 -2.82 -0.60
C GLY A 132 -19.23 -1.97 0.37
N LEU A 133 -18.06 -2.46 0.83
CA LEU A 133 -17.26 -1.79 1.87
C LEU A 133 -16.88 -0.36 1.49
N TYR A 134 -16.54 -0.12 0.21
CA TYR A 134 -16.11 1.22 -0.21
C TYR A 134 -17.25 2.23 -0.16
N HIS A 135 -18.48 1.79 -0.45
CA HIS A 135 -19.67 2.65 -0.33
C HIS A 135 -19.94 3.00 1.14
N THR A 136 -19.83 2.04 2.05
CA THR A 136 -19.95 2.31 3.50
C THR A 136 -18.81 3.23 3.96
N ALA A 137 -17.57 2.94 3.60
CA ALA A 137 -16.37 3.72 3.96
C ALA A 137 -16.39 5.17 3.44
N SER A 138 -17.08 5.43 2.33
CA SER A 138 -17.15 6.76 1.72
C SER A 138 -18.11 7.71 2.43
N LYS A 139 -18.89 7.22 3.41
CA LYS A 139 -19.76 8.06 4.24
C LYS A 139 -18.92 8.87 5.24
N PRO A 140 -19.32 10.11 5.59
CA PRO A 140 -18.51 11.05 6.38
C PRO A 140 -18.34 10.69 7.88
N LEU A 141 -18.69 9.47 8.32
CA LEU A 141 -18.85 9.12 9.73
C LEU A 141 -17.79 8.17 10.31
N HIS A 142 -16.73 7.85 9.57
CA HIS A 142 -15.74 6.87 10.04
C HIS A 142 -14.63 7.52 10.86
N GLY A 143 -14.44 7.02 12.08
CA GLY A 143 -13.50 7.57 13.05
C GLY A 143 -12.03 7.41 12.63
N TYR A 144 -11.25 8.47 12.88
CA TYR A 144 -9.79 8.47 12.88
C TYR A 144 -9.30 8.84 14.28
N ASP A 145 -8.31 8.12 14.80
CA ASP A 145 -7.68 8.44 16.07
C ASP A 145 -6.16 8.50 15.89
N GLY A 146 -5.68 9.72 15.63
CA GLY A 146 -4.27 10.11 15.64
C GLY A 146 -3.43 9.51 14.51
N ASN A 147 -3.32 8.18 14.46
CA ASN A 147 -2.48 7.38 13.56
C ASN A 147 -3.07 5.99 13.20
N ASN A 148 -4.19 5.56 13.79
CA ASN A 148 -4.76 4.24 13.53
C ASN A 148 -6.12 4.33 12.86
N ILE A 149 -6.39 3.40 11.94
CA ILE A 149 -7.73 3.19 11.40
C ILE A 149 -8.61 2.63 12.50
N ILE A 150 -9.80 3.19 12.67
CA ILE A 150 -10.78 2.65 13.61
C ILE A 150 -11.79 1.80 12.84
N ILE A 151 -11.96 0.55 13.29
CA ILE A 151 -13.12 -0.27 12.97
C ILE A 151 -14.05 -0.22 14.17
N SER A 152 -15.15 0.52 14.05
CA SER A 152 -16.09 0.79 15.13
C SER A 152 -17.38 0.00 14.95
N ALA A 153 -17.83 -0.71 15.98
CA ALA A 153 -19.10 -1.44 15.94
C ALA A 153 -20.34 -0.53 15.96
N LYS A 154 -20.18 0.80 16.09
CA LYS A 154 -21.24 1.78 15.87
C LYS A 154 -21.48 2.04 14.38
N ASP A 155 -20.42 2.02 13.60
CA ASP A 155 -20.42 2.52 12.21
C ASP A 155 -20.51 1.40 11.17
N TRP A 156 -20.20 0.17 11.58
CA TRP A 156 -20.11 -1.01 10.73
C TRP A 156 -20.98 -2.15 11.25
N VAL A 157 -21.61 -2.90 10.34
CA VAL A 157 -22.29 -4.14 10.74
C VAL A 157 -21.29 -5.27 10.91
N GLU A 158 -21.64 -6.30 11.69
CA GLU A 158 -20.79 -7.45 12.02
C GLU A 158 -20.05 -8.05 10.82
N ASN A 159 -20.76 -8.33 9.73
CA ASN A 159 -20.17 -8.88 8.51
C ASN A 159 -19.15 -7.93 7.84
N GLU A 160 -19.39 -6.62 7.90
CA GLU A 160 -18.45 -5.62 7.39
C GLU A 160 -17.22 -5.51 8.30
N ILE A 161 -17.39 -5.60 9.62
CA ILE A 161 -16.29 -5.61 10.60
C ILE A 161 -15.36 -6.79 10.35
N ILE A 162 -15.91 -7.99 10.14
CA ILE A 162 -15.14 -9.20 9.80
C ILE A 162 -14.42 -8.99 8.46
N ALA A 163 -15.12 -8.49 7.44
CA ALA A 163 -14.55 -8.24 6.12
C ALA A 163 -13.37 -7.25 6.16
N LEU A 164 -13.52 -6.12 6.86
CA LEU A 164 -12.47 -5.13 7.06
C LEU A 164 -11.29 -5.70 7.84
N GLY A 165 -11.56 -6.40 8.95
CA GLY A 165 -10.52 -7.03 9.76
C GLY A 165 -9.70 -8.04 8.96
N LEU A 166 -10.36 -8.84 8.13
CA LEU A 166 -9.69 -9.78 7.22
C LEU A 166 -8.83 -9.05 6.18
N LEU A 167 -9.39 -8.08 5.46
CA LEU A 167 -8.66 -7.32 4.45
C LEU A 167 -7.43 -6.62 5.06
N PHE A 168 -7.62 -5.92 6.18
CA PHE A 168 -6.52 -5.17 6.79
C PHE A 168 -5.44 -6.10 7.33
N LYS A 169 -5.79 -7.22 7.97
CA LYS A 169 -4.76 -8.20 8.37
C LYS A 169 -4.06 -8.83 7.16
N TYR A 170 -4.79 -9.18 6.12
CA TYR A 170 -4.21 -9.79 4.91
C TYR A 170 -3.18 -8.87 4.24
N TYR A 171 -3.45 -7.56 4.20
CA TYR A 171 -2.54 -6.54 3.66
C TYR A 171 -1.63 -5.89 4.72
N SER A 172 -1.56 -6.44 5.94
CA SER A 172 -0.73 -5.92 7.05
C SER A 172 -0.98 -4.45 7.39
N ILE A 173 -2.23 -4.01 7.31
CA ILE A 173 -2.66 -2.66 7.66
C ILE A 173 -3.06 -2.63 9.15
N PRO A 174 -2.44 -1.79 9.99
CA PRO A 174 -2.78 -1.68 11.41
C PRO A 174 -4.13 -1.00 11.61
N PHE A 175 -4.90 -1.50 12.58
CA PHE A 175 -6.19 -0.92 12.96
C PHE A 175 -6.50 -1.17 14.45
N VAL A 176 -7.41 -0.36 14.99
CA VAL A 176 -7.96 -0.48 16.35
C VAL A 176 -9.45 -0.77 16.25
N TYR A 177 -9.91 -1.71 17.09
CA TYR A 177 -11.33 -2.00 17.21
C TYR A 177 -11.95 -1.19 18.35
N LYS A 178 -13.11 -0.57 18.09
CA LYS A 178 -13.96 0.06 19.10
C LYS A 178 -15.31 -0.63 19.13
N ASP A 179 -15.79 -0.92 20.33
CA ASP A 179 -17.09 -1.57 20.50
C ASP A 179 -18.25 -0.58 20.30
N LYS A 180 -19.48 -1.03 20.58
CA LYS A 180 -20.69 -0.20 20.45
C LYS A 180 -20.75 0.96 21.44
N MET A 181 -19.94 0.97 22.50
CA MET A 181 -19.83 2.10 23.42
C MET A 181 -18.76 3.09 22.96
N GLY A 182 -17.82 2.63 22.12
CA GLY A 182 -16.69 3.40 21.63
C GLY A 182 -15.40 3.07 22.37
N ASP A 183 -15.42 2.04 23.22
CA ASP A 183 -14.26 1.61 24.00
C ASP A 183 -13.34 0.77 23.15
N SER A 184 -12.03 1.05 23.23
CA SER A 184 -11.01 0.26 22.58
C SER A 184 -10.95 -1.13 23.23
N LYS A 185 -11.23 -2.17 22.44
CA LYS A 185 -11.24 -3.56 22.89
C LYS A 185 -10.44 -4.44 21.93
N ASN A 186 -10.11 -5.64 22.40
CA ASN A 186 -9.57 -6.67 21.51
C ASN A 186 -10.58 -6.98 20.41
N PHE A 187 -10.07 -7.16 19.19
CA PHE A 187 -10.90 -7.50 18.05
C PHE A 187 -11.61 -8.83 18.30
N PRO A 188 -12.96 -8.88 18.27
CA PRO A 188 -13.72 -10.02 18.79
C PRO A 188 -13.75 -11.22 17.83
N TYR A 189 -13.29 -11.05 16.59
CA TYR A 189 -13.34 -12.09 15.56
C TYR A 189 -11.99 -12.76 15.32
N LYS A 190 -12.03 -14.06 15.05
CA LYS A 190 -10.86 -14.86 14.69
C LYS A 190 -10.56 -14.68 13.21
N ILE A 191 -9.42 -14.08 12.87
CA ILE A 191 -9.01 -13.85 11.49
C ILE A 191 -7.82 -14.75 11.16
N VAL A 192 -7.91 -15.48 10.05
CA VAL A 192 -6.82 -16.30 9.54
C VAL A 192 -6.32 -15.71 8.22
N VAL A 193 -5.00 -15.59 8.09
CA VAL A 193 -4.31 -15.10 6.89
C VAL A 193 -3.32 -16.18 6.46
N LYS A 194 -3.42 -16.60 5.19
CA LYS A 194 -2.62 -17.66 4.57
C LYS A 194 -1.88 -17.16 3.34
#